data_AF-A0A953V3A0-F1
#
_entry.id   AF-A0A953V3A0-F1
#
_cell.length_a   1.000
_cell.length_b   1.000
_cell.length_c   1.000
_cell.angle_alpha   90.00
_cell.angle_beta   90.00
_cell.angle_gamma   90.00
#
_symmetry.space_group_name_H-M   'P 1'
#
loop_
_entity.id
_entity.type
_entity.pdbx_description
1 polymer ?
#
loop_
_entity_poly.entity_id
_entity_poly.type
_entity_poly.pdbx_seq_one_letter_code
_entity_poly.pdbx_strand_id
1 'polypeptide(L)'
;MAKTLIVPPIDYLHTASRSSLQSFEMARLNHAANLRRDISVLIDQWIKETCEAMLARWMLENHSSIHQPPLPASEILRAFQDPPADPFPDIPKPLADGRPAPPGFPQIRQPIIGTRGAKPQK
;
A
#
# COMPACT_ATOMS: atom_id res chain seq x y z
N MET A 1 16.58 2.46 31.67
CA MET A 1 15.58 1.42 31.96
C MET A 1 16.15 0.07 31.55
N ALA A 2 16.31 -0.86 32.50
CA ALA A 2 16.95 -2.14 32.24
C ALA A 2 16.04 -3.03 31.39
N LYS A 3 16.55 -3.56 30.27
CA LYS A 3 15.89 -4.63 29.52
C LYS A 3 16.04 -5.91 30.34
N THR A 4 15.00 -6.32 31.05
CA THR A 4 14.96 -7.59 31.75
C THR A 4 15.06 -8.69 30.69
N LEU A 5 16.23 -9.31 30.55
CA LEU A 5 16.36 -10.51 29.75
C LEU A 5 15.39 -11.55 30.33
N ILE A 6 14.52 -12.08 29.48
CA ILE A 6 13.52 -13.08 29.88
C ILE A 6 14.29 -14.37 30.14
N VAL A 7 14.83 -14.50 31.35
CA VAL A 7 15.39 -15.76 31.82
C VAL A 7 14.20 -16.65 32.17
N PRO A 8 13.99 -17.78 31.48
CA PRO A 8 12.93 -18.69 31.84
C PRO A 8 13.19 -19.21 33.26
N PRO A 9 12.18 -19.25 34.15
CA PRO A 9 12.34 -19.73 35.51
C PRO A 9 12.44 -21.26 35.49
N ILE A 10 13.62 -21.76 35.12
CA ILE A 10 13.87 -23.19 34.83
C ILE A 10 13.56 -24.08 36.04
N ASP A 11 13.84 -23.60 37.26
CA ASP A 11 13.53 -24.33 38.50
C ASP A 11 12.03 -24.55 38.67
N TYR A 12 11.23 -23.51 38.38
CA TYR A 12 9.76 -23.62 38.40
C TYR A 12 9.26 -24.58 37.34
N LEU A 13 9.82 -24.54 36.12
CA LEU A 13 9.41 -25.44 35.04
C LEU A 13 9.70 -26.91 35.36
N HIS A 14 10.75 -27.19 36.14
CA HIS A 14 11.14 -28.55 36.52
C HIS A 14 10.28 -29.13 37.65
N THR A 15 9.84 -28.30 38.61
CA THR A 15 9.08 -28.77 39.78
C THR A 15 7.57 -28.61 39.66
N ALA A 16 7.07 -27.86 38.67
CA ALA A 16 5.66 -27.57 38.51
C ALA A 16 4.84 -28.79 38.06
N SER A 17 3.59 -28.84 38.52
CA SER A 17 2.62 -29.82 38.02
C SER A 17 2.21 -29.51 36.57
N ARG A 18 1.64 -30.50 35.88
CA ARG A 18 1.16 -30.34 34.50
C ARG A 18 0.14 -29.20 34.34
N SER A 19 -0.78 -29.05 35.28
CA SER A 19 -1.78 -27.97 35.24
C SER A 19 -1.12 -26.60 35.43
N SER A 20 -0.15 -26.49 36.35
CA SER A 20 0.63 -25.27 36.57
C SER A 20 1.47 -24.87 35.35
N LEU A 21 2.04 -25.85 34.64
CA LEU A 21 2.77 -25.62 33.38
C LEU A 21 1.85 -25.12 32.27
N GLN A 22 0.65 -25.71 32.13
CA GLN A 22 -0.32 -25.26 31.13
C GLN A 22 -0.80 -23.83 31.41
N SER A 23 -1.08 -23.49 32.68
CA SER A 23 -1.42 -22.10 33.05
C SER A 23 -0.27 -21.14 32.77
N PHE A 24 0.97 -21.54 33.04
CA PHE A 24 2.15 -20.75 32.74
C PHE A 24 2.32 -20.50 31.24
N GLU A 25 2.16 -21.54 30.41
CA GLU A 25 2.19 -21.44 28.95
C GLU A 25 1.16 -20.43 28.44
N MET A 26 -0.11 -20.59 28.86
CA MET A 26 -1.19 -19.69 28.44
C MET A 26 -0.92 -18.24 28.85
N ALA A 27 -0.40 -18.02 30.07
CA ALA A 27 -0.01 -16.69 30.53
C ALA A 27 1.11 -16.08 29.67
N ARG A 28 2.12 -16.88 29.29
CA ARG A 28 3.22 -16.43 28.41
C ARG A 28 2.75 -16.15 26.98
N LEU A 29 1.87 -16.97 26.42
CA LEU A 29 1.28 -16.74 25.10
C LEU A 29 0.43 -15.47 25.08
N ASN A 30 -0.39 -15.27 26.12
CA ASN A 30 -1.20 -14.05 26.25
C ASN A 30 -0.31 -12.80 26.38
N HIS A 31 0.73 -12.86 27.21
CA HIS A 31 1.68 -11.77 27.34
C HIS A 31 2.39 -11.48 26.00
N ALA A 32 2.79 -12.50 25.25
CA ALA A 32 3.38 -12.33 23.92
C ALA A 32 2.40 -11.68 22.93
N ALA A 33 1.11 -12.04 22.98
CA ALA A 33 0.08 -11.41 22.16
C ALA A 33 -0.11 -9.93 22.51
N ASN A 34 -0.07 -9.57 23.79
CA ASN A 34 -0.12 -8.17 24.23
C ASN A 34 1.09 -7.38 23.73
N LEU A 35 2.31 -7.91 23.92
CA LEU A 35 3.52 -7.28 23.39
C LEU A 35 3.45 -7.06 21.88
N ARG A 36 2.91 -8.00 21.12
CA ARG A 36 2.73 -7.84 19.67
C ARG A 36 1.82 -6.65 19.34
N ARG A 37 0.73 -6.47 20.09
CA ARG A 37 -0.18 -5.32 19.90
C ARG A 37 0.53 -4.01 20.22
N ASP A 38 1.23 -3.96 21.35
CA ASP A 38 1.96 -2.77 21.79
C ASP A 38 3.03 -2.38 20.76
N ILE A 39 3.80 -3.36 20.26
CA ILE A 39 4.80 -3.17 19.20
C ILE A 39 4.15 -2.63 17.93
N SER A 40 3.00 -3.15 17.52
CA SER A 40 2.29 -2.65 16.33
C SER A 40 1.94 -1.17 16.46
N VAL A 41 1.39 -0.76 17.61
CA VAL A 41 1.03 0.64 17.87
C VAL A 41 2.28 1.53 17.85
N LEU A 42 3.38 1.08 18.47
CA LEU A 42 4.64 1.82 18.47
C LEU A 42 5.24 1.97 17.08
N ILE A 43 5.16 0.94 16.23
CA ILE A 43 5.62 0.99 14.84
C ILE A 43 4.78 1.99 14.05
N ASP A 44 3.45 1.95 14.18
CA ASP A 44 2.56 2.86 13.47
C ASP A 44 2.83 4.32 13.86
N GLN A 45 3.07 4.57 15.15
CA GLN A 45 3.43 5.90 15.65
C GLN A 45 4.79 6.36 15.09
N TRP A 46 5.79 5.49 15.12
CA TRP A 46 7.13 5.79 14.60
C TRP A 46 7.10 6.12 13.10
N ILE A 47 6.30 5.39 12.32
CA ILE A 47 6.13 5.67 10.88
C ILE A 47 5.54 7.06 10.67
N LYS A 48 4.46 7.41 11.39
CA LYS A 48 3.81 8.74 11.27
C LYS A 48 4.78 9.88 11.57
N GLU A 49 5.48 9.79 12.70
CA GLU A 49 6.46 10.80 13.10
C GLU A 49 7.60 10.94 12.08
N THR A 50 8.06 9.82 11.52
CA THR A 50 9.09 9.83 10.47
C THR A 50 8.57 10.49 9.19
N CYS A 51 7.34 10.19 8.77
CA CYS A 51 6.72 10.83 7.61
C CYS A 51 6.54 12.34 7.79
N GLU A 52 6.07 12.78 8.96
CA GLU A 52 5.92 14.20 9.29
C GLU A 52 7.28 14.92 9.29
N ALA A 53 8.32 14.30 9.86
CA ALA A 53 9.67 14.86 9.85
C ALA A 53 10.23 14.97 8.42
N MET A 54 10.01 13.96 7.58
CA MET A 54 10.41 13.99 6.16
C MET A 54 9.67 15.07 5.39
N LEU A 55 8.36 15.23 5.61
CA LEU A 55 7.56 16.28 5.00
C LEU A 55 8.05 17.67 5.44
N ALA A 56 8.28 17.87 6.74
CA ALA A 56 8.82 19.11 7.26
C ALA A 56 10.17 19.46 6.63
N ARG A 57 11.06 18.46 6.50
CA ARG A 57 12.34 18.63 5.81
C ARG A 57 12.15 19.03 4.34
N TRP A 58 11.29 18.33 3.61
CA TRP A 58 10.99 18.67 2.23
C TRP A 58 10.43 20.10 2.09
N MET A 59 9.55 20.52 3.01
CA MET A 59 9.01 21.89 3.03
C MET A 59 10.09 22.94 3.29
N LEU A 60 11.07 22.65 4.15
CA LEU A 60 12.22 23.55 4.36
C LEU A 60 13.08 23.68 3.09
N GLU A 61 13.35 22.56 2.43
CA GLU A 61 14.13 22.52 1.18
C GLU A 61 13.41 23.24 0.03
N ASN A 62 12.07 23.19 0.00
CA ASN A 62 11.23 23.74 -1.08
C ASN A 62 10.48 25.03 -0.68
N HIS A 63 10.86 25.68 0.43
CA HIS A 63 10.11 26.79 1.01
C HIS A 63 9.87 27.93 0.02
N SER A 64 10.86 28.26 -0.82
CA SER A 64 10.75 29.31 -1.85
C SER A 64 9.68 28.99 -2.91
N SER A 65 9.55 27.73 -3.30
CA SER A 65 8.58 27.26 -4.29
C SER A 65 7.16 27.22 -3.73
N ILE A 66 7.01 26.92 -2.43
CA ILE A 66 5.71 26.88 -1.74
C ILE A 66 5.16 28.29 -1.51
N HIS A 67 6.03 29.25 -1.22
CA HIS A 67 5.66 30.64 -1.00
C HIS A 67 5.53 31.47 -2.29
N GLN A 68 5.76 30.86 -3.46
CA GLN A 68 5.52 31.54 -4.72
C GLN A 68 4.02 31.85 -4.83
N PRO A 69 3.64 33.11 -5.11
CA PRO A 69 2.23 33.48 -5.23
C PRO A 69 1.57 32.59 -6.28
N PRO A 70 0.36 32.05 -6.02
CA PRO A 70 -0.31 31.18 -6.96
C PRO A 70 -0.45 31.91 -8.29
N LEU A 71 0.07 31.28 -9.34
CA LEU A 71 -0.07 31.78 -10.71
C LEU A 71 -1.57 32.01 -10.97
N PRO A 72 -1.96 33.10 -11.65
CA PRO A 72 -3.35 33.34 -11.97
C PRO A 72 -3.91 32.13 -12.73
N ALA A 73 -5.17 31.75 -12.45
CA ALA A 73 -5.78 30.52 -13.01
C ALA A 73 -5.67 30.43 -14.55
N SER A 74 -5.60 31.56 -15.24
CA SER A 74 -5.35 31.67 -16.67
C SER A 74 -4.00 31.10 -17.13
N GLU A 75 -2.94 31.25 -16.34
CA GLU A 75 -1.61 30.70 -16.65
C GLU A 75 -1.54 29.20 -16.39
N ILE A 76 -2.21 28.72 -15.33
CA ILE A 76 -2.33 27.28 -15.04
C ILE A 76 -3.05 26.58 -16.21
N LEU A 77 -4.19 27.12 -16.64
CA LEU A 77 -4.94 26.57 -17.77
C LEU A 77 -4.12 26.57 -19.07
N ARG A 78 -3.25 27.58 -19.27
CA ARG A 78 -2.33 27.64 -20.41
C ARG A 78 -1.26 26.53 -20.34
N ALA A 79 -0.66 26.30 -19.18
CA ALA A 79 0.34 25.25 -18.98
C ALA A 79 -0.20 23.83 -19.21
N PHE A 80 -1.51 23.62 -19.00
CA PHE A 80 -2.19 22.35 -19.33
C PHE A 80 -2.65 22.27 -20.79
N GLN A 81 -2.81 23.40 -21.48
CA GLN A 81 -3.20 23.46 -22.90
C GLN A 81 -2.00 23.37 -23.84
N ASP A 82 -0.84 23.87 -23.42
CA ASP A 82 0.39 23.71 -24.20
C ASP A 82 0.84 22.23 -24.12
N PRO A 83 0.82 21.48 -25.23
CA PRO A 83 1.35 20.13 -25.24
C PRO A 83 2.84 20.22 -24.87
N PRO A 84 3.34 19.44 -23.90
CA PRO A 84 4.77 19.35 -23.67
C PRO A 84 5.41 18.97 -25.01
N ALA A 85 6.44 19.71 -25.42
CA ALA A 85 7.19 19.39 -26.64
C ALA A 85 7.46 17.89 -26.66
N ASP A 86 7.06 17.23 -27.76
CA ASP A 86 7.00 15.79 -27.90
C ASP A 86 8.32 15.15 -27.40
N PRO A 87 8.32 14.38 -26.29
CA PRO A 87 9.54 13.78 -25.77
C PRO A 87 10.08 12.65 -26.67
N PHE A 88 9.35 12.27 -27.72
CA PHE A 88 9.74 11.24 -28.68
C PHE A 88 9.60 11.73 -30.13
N PRO A 89 10.56 12.52 -30.65
CA PRO A 89 10.51 13.02 -32.02
C PRO A 89 10.58 11.92 -33.11
N ASP A 90 10.96 10.70 -32.73
CA ASP A 90 11.28 9.60 -33.64
C ASP A 90 10.15 8.58 -33.85
N ILE A 91 8.96 8.75 -33.27
CA ILE A 91 7.83 7.87 -33.63
C ILE A 91 7.31 8.34 -34.99
N PRO A 92 7.44 7.55 -36.07
CA PRO A 92 6.90 7.95 -37.36
C PRO A 92 5.39 8.06 -37.18
N LYS A 93 4.86 9.27 -37.35
CA LYS A 93 3.41 9.52 -37.38
C LYS A 93 2.83 8.57 -38.43
N PRO A 94 1.91 7.65 -38.06
CA PRO A 94 1.35 6.72 -39.04
C PRO A 94 0.76 7.56 -40.17
N LEU A 95 1.30 7.37 -41.38
CA LEU A 95 0.86 8.06 -42.57
C LEU A 95 -0.64 7.78 -42.70
N ALA A 96 -1.46 8.79 -42.42
CA ALA A 96 -2.90 8.74 -42.62
C ALA A 96 -3.16 8.82 -44.13
N ASP A 97 -2.70 7.82 -44.86
CA ASP A 97 -3.10 7.59 -46.24
C ASP A 97 -4.35 6.72 -46.18
N GLY A 98 -5.48 7.40 -46.33
CA GLY A 98 -6.81 6.84 -46.16
C GLY A 98 -7.08 5.71 -47.16
N ARG A 99 -6.79 4.47 -46.76
CA ARG A 99 -7.53 3.33 -47.29
C ARG A 99 -8.82 3.19 -46.50
N PRO A 100 -10.01 3.24 -47.14
CA PRO A 100 -11.23 2.91 -46.44
C PRO A 100 -11.12 1.46 -45.94
N ALA A 101 -11.39 1.26 -44.66
CA ALA A 101 -11.39 -0.07 -44.06
C ALA A 101 -12.35 -0.99 -44.83
N PRO A 102 -11.96 -2.23 -45.15
CA PRO A 102 -12.86 -3.18 -45.79
C PRO A 102 -14.10 -3.45 -44.91
N PRO A 103 -15.27 -3.73 -45.52
CA PRO A 103 -16.52 -3.89 -44.78
C PRO A 103 -16.38 -4.99 -43.72
N GLY A 104 -16.70 -4.64 -42.48
CA GLY A 104 -16.40 -5.45 -41.30
C GLY A 104 -17.00 -6.85 -41.33
N PHE A 105 -16.24 -7.82 -40.81
CA PHE A 105 -16.76 -9.14 -40.47
C PHE A 105 -17.76 -9.01 -39.30
N PRO A 106 -18.90 -9.71 -39.32
CA PRO A 106 -19.86 -9.65 -38.22
C PRO A 106 -19.19 -10.17 -36.93
N GLN A 107 -19.08 -9.29 -35.92
CA GLN A 107 -18.65 -9.66 -34.58
C GLN A 107 -19.72 -10.57 -33.96
N ILE A 108 -19.54 -11.89 -34.09
CA ILE A 108 -20.29 -12.84 -33.28
C ILE A 108 -19.71 -12.74 -31.86
N ARG A 109 -20.27 -11.85 -31.05
CA ARG A 109 -20.04 -11.88 -29.60
C ARG A 109 -20.75 -13.11 -29.05
N GLN A 110 -20.02 -14.22 -28.91
CA GLN A 110 -20.49 -15.31 -28.05
C GLN A 110 -20.30 -14.89 -26.59
N PRO A 111 -21.37 -14.80 -25.78
CA PRO A 111 -21.24 -14.63 -24.34
C PRO A 111 -20.74 -15.95 -23.75
N ILE A 112 -19.64 -15.89 -23.01
CA ILE A 112 -19.12 -17.03 -22.26
C ILE A 112 -20.10 -17.32 -21.12
N ILE A 113 -20.99 -18.30 -21.32
CA ILE A 113 -21.89 -18.83 -20.30
C ILE A 113 -21.06 -19.68 -19.34
N GLY A 114 -20.86 -19.16 -18.12
CA GLY A 114 -20.28 -19.90 -17.01
C GLY A 114 -21.26 -20.97 -16.51
N THR A 115 -20.88 -22.24 -16.63
CA THR A 115 -21.61 -23.37 -16.07
C THR A 115 -21.37 -23.45 -14.55
N ARG A 116 -22.28 -22.89 -13.76
CA ARG A 116 -22.37 -23.18 -12.31
C ARG A 116 -23.31 -24.37 -12.12
N GLY A 117 -22.73 -25.55 -11.89
CA GLY A 117 -23.47 -26.76 -11.52
C GLY A 117 -24.19 -26.57 -10.18
N ALA A 118 -25.52 -26.62 -10.21
CA ALA A 118 -26.35 -26.77 -9.03
C ALA A 118 -26.67 -28.25 -8.84
N LYS A 119 -26.30 -28.78 -7.66
CA LYS A 119 -26.78 -30.09 -7.16
C LYS A 119 -28.29 -30.02 -6.93
N PRO A 120 -29.07 -31.06 -7.27
CA PRO A 120 -30.45 -31.16 -6.81
C PRO A 120 -30.49 -31.60 -5.33
N GLN A 121 -31.26 -30.88 -4.51
CA GLN A 121 -31.73 -31.37 -3.22
C GLN A 121 -33.26 -31.54 -3.26
N LYS A 122 -33.67 -32.76 -2.89
CA LYS A 122 -35.00 -33.29 -2.56
C LYS A 122 -35.99 -33.51 -3.69
#